data_AF-A0A101HT29-F1
#
_entry.id   AF-A0A101HT29-F1
#
_cell.length_a   1.000
_cell.length_b   1.000
_cell.length_c   1.000
_cell.angle_alpha   90.00
_cell.angle_beta   90.00
_cell.angle_gamma   90.00
#
_symmetry.space_group_name_H-M   'P 1'
#
loop_
_entity.id
_entity.type
_entity.pdbx_description
1 polymer ?
#
loop_
_entity_poly.entity_id
_entity_poly.type
_entity_poly.pdbx_seq_one_letter_code
_entity_poly.pdbx_strand_id
1 'polypeptide(L)'
;RQSASTSSMIYSPAETISELSRFSDLYPGDVILTGTPKGTALSTKKGFRSWFIGQLSESKRWEIFVRDQQKSGRYLNPGDVVESRIFSSDGRISLGLQRNVVVGEEEAY
;
A
#
# COMPACT_ATOMS: atom_id res chain seq x y z
N ARG A 1 7.45 3.90 -7.14
CA ARG A 1 8.45 3.90 -6.03
C ARG A 1 7.96 4.80 -4.90
N GLN A 2 7.99 4.34 -3.65
CA GLN A 2 7.58 5.12 -2.47
C GLN A 2 8.81 5.48 -1.61
N SER A 3 8.80 6.65 -0.99
CA SER A 3 9.76 7.06 0.05
C SER A 3 9.00 7.91 1.06
N ALA A 4 9.02 7.52 2.32
CA ALA A 4 8.18 8.09 3.37
C ALA A 4 8.83 7.92 4.76
N SER A 5 8.34 8.70 5.72
CA SER A 5 8.68 8.58 7.14
C SER A 5 7.46 8.10 7.91
N THR A 6 7.66 7.38 9.01
CA THR A 6 6.58 7.03 9.95
C THR A 6 5.93 8.27 10.55
N SER A 7 6.62 9.42 10.57
CA SER A 7 6.05 10.71 10.96
C SER A 7 4.96 11.23 9.99
N SER A 8 4.83 10.64 8.80
CA SER A 8 3.75 10.96 7.85
C SER A 8 2.48 10.14 8.07
N MET A 9 2.49 9.18 8.99
CA MET A 9 1.32 8.38 9.32
C MET A 9 0.28 9.24 10.04
N ILE A 10 -1.01 8.99 9.76
CA ILE A 10 -2.12 9.68 10.43
C ILE A 10 -2.16 9.31 11.92
N TYR A 11 -1.95 8.03 12.22
CA TYR A 11 -1.85 7.49 13.58
C TYR A 11 -0.49 6.83 13.77
N SER A 12 0.13 7.06 14.92
CA SER A 12 1.42 6.44 15.23
C SER A 12 1.27 4.93 15.50
N PRO A 13 2.34 4.12 15.35
CA PRO A 13 2.28 2.70 15.74
C PRO A 13 1.88 2.49 17.21
N ALA A 14 2.39 3.31 18.13
CA ALA A 14 2.07 3.21 19.55
C ALA A 14 0.58 3.50 19.84
N GLU A 15 0.03 4.54 19.20
CA GLU A 15 -1.39 4.87 19.26
C GLU A 15 -2.24 3.74 18.68
N THR A 16 -1.89 3.25 17.48
CA THR A 16 -2.63 2.17 16.80
C THR A 16 -2.68 0.90 17.64
N ILE A 17 -1.56 0.52 18.26
CA ILE A 17 -1.49 -0.66 19.15
C ILE A 17 -2.37 -0.43 20.39
N SER A 18 -2.25 0.72 21.05
CA SER A 18 -3.05 1.04 22.25
C SER A 18 -4.55 0.95 21.97
N GLU A 19 -4.95 1.44 20.80
CA GLU A 19 -6.34 1.53 20.37
C GLU A 19 -6.90 0.14 20.01
N LEU A 20 -6.09 -0.70 19.33
CA LEU A 20 -6.38 -2.11 19.00
C LEU A 20 -6.53 -2.98 20.26
N SER A 21 -5.66 -2.77 21.26
CA SER A 21 -5.68 -3.53 22.51
C SER A 21 -6.93 -3.34 23.36
N ARG A 22 -7.78 -2.34 23.07
CA ARG A 22 -9.05 -2.16 23.80
C ARG A 22 -10.11 -3.19 23.42
N PHE A 23 -9.97 -3.84 22.26
CA PHE A 23 -10.97 -4.77 21.74
C PHE A 23 -10.38 -6.06 21.15
N SER A 24 -9.05 -6.20 21.10
CA SER A 24 -8.34 -7.41 20.69
C SER A 24 -7.23 -7.73 21.68
N ASP A 25 -7.20 -8.98 22.15
CA ASP A 25 -6.04 -9.50 22.87
C ASP A 25 -4.85 -9.62 21.91
N LEU A 26 -3.65 -9.26 22.39
CA LEU A 26 -2.40 -9.37 21.65
C LEU A 26 -1.47 -10.34 22.39
N TYR A 27 -0.89 -11.29 21.66
CA TYR A 27 -0.03 -12.33 22.20
C TYR A 27 1.40 -12.21 21.67
N PRO A 28 2.41 -12.68 22.44
CA PRO A 28 3.78 -12.76 21.94
C PRO A 28 3.86 -13.56 20.64
N GLY A 29 4.45 -12.97 19.61
CA GLY A 29 4.55 -13.56 18.28
C GLY A 29 3.59 -12.94 17.25
N ASP A 30 2.59 -12.18 17.68
CA ASP A 30 1.68 -11.49 16.77
C ASP A 30 2.43 -10.43 15.93
N VAL A 31 2.10 -10.37 14.64
CA VAL A 31 2.64 -9.40 13.69
C VAL A 31 1.57 -8.42 13.27
N ILE A 32 1.74 -7.16 13.65
CA ILE A 32 0.82 -6.07 13.31
C ILE A 32 1.39 -5.27 12.14
N LEU A 33 0.61 -5.18 11.07
CA LEU A 33 0.95 -4.38 9.88
C LEU A 33 0.36 -2.98 10.02
N THR A 34 1.22 -1.98 10.22
CA THR A 34 0.82 -0.58 10.45
C THR A 34 0.29 0.16 9.22
N GLY A 35 0.28 -0.49 8.05
CA GLY A 35 -0.05 0.13 6.78
C GLY A 35 1.10 0.93 6.15
N THR A 36 0.84 1.53 4.98
CA THR A 36 1.86 2.27 4.22
C THR A 36 1.96 3.72 4.73
N PRO A 37 3.16 4.25 5.05
CA PRO A 37 3.25 5.55 5.73
C PRO A 37 2.71 6.76 4.96
N LYS A 38 2.72 6.73 3.63
CA LYS A 38 2.12 7.77 2.76
C LYS A 38 0.73 7.40 2.22
N GLY A 39 0.22 6.23 2.57
CA GLY A 39 -0.90 5.61 1.87
C GLY A 39 -0.53 5.17 0.45
N THR A 40 -1.38 4.33 -0.13
CA THR A 40 -1.35 3.95 -1.55
C THR A 40 -2.45 4.72 -2.27
N ALA A 41 -2.26 6.03 -2.44
CA ALA A 41 -3.28 6.85 -3.08
C ALA A 41 -3.45 6.45 -4.56
N LEU A 42 -4.53 5.71 -4.84
CA LEU A 42 -5.13 5.64 -6.16
C LEU A 42 -5.57 7.04 -6.56
N SER A 43 -4.75 7.72 -7.37
CA SER A 43 -5.05 9.07 -7.83
C SER A 43 -6.32 9.03 -8.69
N THR A 44 -7.41 9.58 -8.17
CA THR A 44 -8.59 9.89 -8.98
C THR A 44 -8.26 11.10 -9.86
N LYS A 45 -8.44 10.96 -11.18
CA LYS A 45 -8.23 12.07 -12.10
C LYS A 45 -9.38 13.07 -11.93
N LYS A 46 -9.10 14.26 -11.41
CA LYS A 46 -10.08 15.36 -11.36
C LYS A 46 -10.30 15.88 -12.78
N GLY A 47 -11.55 15.95 -13.23
CA GLY A 47 -11.90 16.49 -14.54
C GLY A 47 -13.30 16.09 -14.98
N PHE A 48 -13.79 16.74 -16.03
CA PHE A 48 -15.13 16.54 -16.60
C PHE A 48 -15.47 15.06 -16.81
N ARG A 49 -14.52 14.25 -17.32
CA ARG A 49 -14.68 12.79 -17.48
C ARG A 49 -15.02 12.06 -16.18
N SER A 50 -14.41 12.42 -15.05
CA SER A 50 -14.72 11.81 -13.75
C SER A 50 -16.13 12.15 -13.27
N TRP A 51 -16.65 13.33 -13.66
CA TRP A 51 -18.01 13.73 -13.34
C TRP A 51 -19.03 12.89 -14.12
N PHE A 52 -18.83 12.66 -15.43
CA PHE A 52 -19.69 11.74 -16.21
C PHE A 52 -19.63 10.31 -15.69
N ILE A 53 -18.45 9.80 -15.36
CA ILE A 53 -18.32 8.45 -14.79
C ILE A 53 -19.07 8.37 -13.45
N GLY A 54 -19.08 9.45 -12.66
CA GLY A 54 -19.84 9.53 -11.41
C GLY A 54 -21.35 9.35 -11.56
N GLN A 55 -21.92 9.61 -12.75
CA GLN A 55 -23.35 9.44 -13.05
C GLN A 55 -23.71 8.00 -13.46
N LEU A 56 -22.75 7.11 -13.65
CA LEU A 56 -23.00 5.71 -14.02
C LEU A 56 -23.36 4.86 -12.80
N SER A 57 -23.99 3.70 -13.06
CA SER A 57 -24.19 2.66 -12.04
C SER A 57 -22.86 2.20 -11.44
N GLU A 58 -22.90 1.75 -10.19
CA GLU A 58 -21.72 1.31 -9.44
C GLU A 58 -20.91 0.24 -10.19
N SER A 59 -21.60 -0.73 -10.80
CA SER A 59 -20.99 -1.80 -11.60
C SER A 59 -20.17 -1.27 -12.78
N LYS A 60 -20.71 -0.30 -13.55
CA LYS A 60 -20.01 0.30 -14.70
C LYS A 60 -18.85 1.17 -14.25
N ARG A 61 -18.98 1.86 -13.12
CA ARG A 61 -17.89 2.66 -12.52
C ARG A 61 -16.74 1.77 -12.12
N TRP A 62 -17.02 0.63 -11.49
CA TRP A 62 -16.03 -0.35 -11.09
C TRP A 62 -15.32 -0.96 -12.30
N GLU A 63 -16.07 -1.36 -13.33
CA GLU A 63 -15.51 -1.91 -14.58
C GLU A 63 -14.56 -0.91 -15.25
N ILE A 64 -14.97 0.35 -15.39
CA ILE A 64 -14.12 1.41 -15.96
C ILE A 64 -12.88 1.65 -15.10
N PHE A 65 -13.03 1.66 -13.77
CA PHE A 65 -11.92 1.83 -12.84
C PHE A 65 -10.89 0.70 -12.97
N VAL A 66 -11.34 -0.57 -12.95
CA VAL A 66 -10.47 -1.74 -13.10
C VAL A 66 -9.74 -1.70 -14.44
N ARG A 67 -10.46 -1.40 -15.53
CA ARG A 67 -9.87 -1.29 -16.87
C ARG A 67 -8.82 -0.19 -16.96
N ASP A 68 -9.11 0.99 -16.39
CA ASP A 68 -8.18 2.12 -16.39
C ASP A 68 -6.96 1.84 -15.50
N GLN A 69 -7.12 1.09 -14.40
CA GLN A 69 -6.00 0.64 -13.56
C GLN A 69 -5.12 -0.39 -14.28
N GLN A 70 -5.70 -1.41 -14.92
CA GLN A 70 -4.94 -2.40 -15.70
C GLN A 70 -4.10 -1.75 -16.81
N LYS A 71 -4.65 -0.75 -17.50
CA LYS A 71 -3.94 -0.01 -18.57
C LYS A 71 -2.94 1.02 -18.08
N SER A 72 -2.88 1.28 -16.78
CA SER A 72 -2.07 2.38 -16.25
C SER A 72 -0.57 2.13 -16.36
N GLY A 73 -0.14 0.87 -16.50
CA GLY A 73 1.27 0.47 -16.44
C GLY A 73 1.92 0.75 -15.09
N ARG A 74 1.13 0.97 -14.03
CA ARG A 74 1.59 1.34 -12.67
C ARG A 74 1.65 0.16 -11.71
N TYR A 75 1.31 -1.04 -12.18
CA TYR A 75 1.33 -2.28 -11.41
C TYR A 75 2.58 -3.09 -11.76
N LEU A 76 2.95 -3.99 -10.84
CA LEU A 76 4.09 -4.88 -11.01
C LEU A 76 3.75 -5.97 -12.05
N ASN A 77 4.77 -6.37 -12.80
CA ASN A 77 4.73 -7.49 -13.74
C ASN A 77 5.69 -8.59 -13.28
N PRO A 78 5.49 -9.86 -13.69
CA PRO A 78 6.47 -10.92 -13.48
C PRO A 78 7.87 -10.50 -13.96
N GLY A 79 8.89 -10.81 -13.17
CA GLY A 79 10.27 -10.39 -13.36
C GLY A 79 10.63 -9.04 -12.72
N ASP A 80 9.64 -8.23 -12.32
CA ASP A 80 9.92 -6.99 -11.59
C ASP A 80 10.58 -7.29 -10.23
N VAL A 81 11.44 -6.37 -9.79
CA VAL A 81 12.13 -6.48 -8.50
C VAL A 81 11.63 -5.41 -7.55
N VAL A 82 11.15 -5.84 -6.38
CA VAL A 82 10.71 -4.95 -5.30
C VAL A 82 11.79 -4.89 -4.23
N GLU A 83 12.34 -3.70 -4.02
CA GLU A 83 13.30 -3.41 -2.96
C GLU A 83 12.70 -2.50 -1.88
N SER A 84 12.91 -2.86 -0.62
CA SER A 84 12.49 -2.08 0.55
C SER A 84 13.62 -1.96 1.57
N ARG A 85 13.72 -0.78 2.19
CA ARG A 85 14.67 -0.47 3.26
C ARG A 85 13.99 0.41 4.30
N ILE A 86 14.30 0.17 5.56
CA ILE A 86 13.86 0.99 6.69
C ILE A 86 15.10 1.33 7.52
N PHE A 87 15.24 2.59 7.87
CA PHE A 87 16.35 3.10 8.66
C PHE A 87 15.90 4.29 9.51
N SER A 88 16.54 4.49 10.66
CA SER A 88 16.32 5.68 11.49
C SER A 88 16.96 6.91 10.84
N SER A 89 16.39 8.10 11.08
CA SER A 89 16.90 9.36 10.53
C SER A 89 18.32 9.71 11.01
N ASP A 90 18.71 9.22 12.18
CA ASP A 90 20.05 9.36 12.74
C ASP A 90 21.05 8.29 12.25
N GLY A 91 20.60 7.36 11.39
CA GLY A 91 21.42 6.31 10.80
C GLY A 91 21.87 5.19 11.76
N ARG A 92 21.46 5.23 13.03
CA ARG A 92 21.87 4.23 14.03
C ARG A 92 21.19 2.88 13.85
N ILE A 93 19.98 2.85 13.28
CA ILE A 93 19.20 1.64 13.06
C ILE A 93 18.97 1.46 11.57
N SER A 94 19.25 0.26 11.06
CA SER A 94 18.87 -0.19 9.73
C SER A 94 18.31 -1.60 9.82
N LEU A 95 17.17 -1.83 9.17
CA LEU A 95 16.53 -3.16 9.10
C LEU A 95 17.00 -3.97 7.89
N GLY A 96 18.06 -3.52 7.20
CA GLY A 96 18.60 -4.16 6.00
C GLY A 96 17.85 -3.81 4.71
N LEU A 97 18.20 -4.53 3.64
CA LEU A 97 17.54 -4.48 2.33
C LEU A 97 16.72 -5.75 2.13
N GLN A 98 15.40 -5.59 2.02
CA GLN A 98 14.54 -6.65 1.53
C GLN A 98 14.44 -6.51 0.01
N ARG A 99 14.70 -7.61 -0.72
CA ARG A 99 14.61 -7.67 -2.18
C ARG A 99 13.81 -8.90 -2.58
N ASN A 100 12.69 -8.69 -3.26
CA ASN A 100 11.82 -9.76 -3.74
C ASN A 100 11.67 -9.65 -5.27
N VAL A 101 11.58 -10.79 -5.96
CA VAL A 101 11.24 -10.86 -7.38
C VAL A 101 9.76 -11.17 -7.49
N VAL A 102 9.05 -10.45 -8.34
CA VAL A 102 7.64 -10.72 -8.67
C VAL A 102 7.63 -11.90 -9.62
N VAL A 103 6.94 -12.97 -9.23
CA VAL A 103 6.78 -14.19 -10.05
C VAL A 103 5.35 -14.26 -10.57
N GLY A 104 5.16 -14.95 -11.69
CA GLY A 104 3.82 -15.26 -12.19
C GLY A 104 3.08 -16.19 -11.23
N GLU A 105 1.75 -16.20 -11.29
CA GLU A 105 0.91 -17.07 -10.44
C GLU A 105 1.21 -18.56 -10.67
N GLU A 106 1.51 -18.95 -11.91
CA GLU A 106 1.86 -20.32 -12.29
C GLU A 106 3.23 -20.78 -11.78
N GLU A 107 4.11 -19.84 -11.37
CA GLU A 107 5.47 -20.09 -10.91
C GLU A 107 5.60 -20.05 -9.38
N ALA A 108 4.50 -19.77 -8.66
CA ALA A 108 4.50 -19.48 -7.23
C ALA A 108 4.55 -20.73 -6.32
N TYR A 109 4.61 -21.95 -6.87
CA TYR A 109 4.63 -23.22 -6.12
C TYR A 109 5.61 -24.25 -6.70
#